data_AF-A0AAD9ZQI1-F1
#
_entry.id   AF-A0AAD9ZQI1-F1
#
_cell.length_a   1.000
_cell.length_b   1.000
_cell.length_c   1.000
_cell.angle_alpha   90.00
_cell.angle_beta   90.00
_cell.angle_gamma   90.00
#
_symmetry.space_group_name_H-M   'P 1'
#
loop_
_entity.id
_entity.type
_entity.pdbx_description
1 polymer ?
#
loop_
_entity_poly.entity_id
_entity_poly.type
_entity_poly.pdbx_seq_one_letter_code
_entity_poly.pdbx_strand_id
1 'polypeptide(L)' 'MLAEIFRSNLIYGSLKPIDNKEDIVRSKIALKTGGGSGIGLEISTQFGQHGASIAIMGRRNQVIDSAVSALKSHGIKV' A
#
# COMPACT_ATOMS: atom_id res chain seq x y z
N MET A 1 23.87 12.83 -17.86
CA MET A 1 23.54 11.48 -17.36
C MET A 1 23.70 11.36 -15.84
N LEU A 2 24.87 11.65 -15.24
CA LEU A 2 25.06 11.51 -13.77
C LEU A 2 24.22 12.48 -12.90
N ALA A 3 23.94 13.69 -13.37
CA ALA A 3 23.15 14.67 -12.63
C ALA A 3 21.65 14.30 -12.50
N GLU A 4 21.09 13.55 -13.45
CA GLU A 4 19.70 13.06 -13.36
C GLU A 4 19.55 11.94 -12.34
N ILE A 5 20.54 11.04 -12.27
CA ILE A 5 20.57 9.91 -11.33
C ILE A 5 20.65 10.42 -9.87
N PHE A 6 21.38 11.51 -9.63
CA PHE A 6 21.43 12.11 -8.30
C PHE A 6 20.13 12.84 -7.91
N ARG A 7 19.44 13.44 -8.89
CA ARG A 7 18.12 14.04 -8.67
C ARG A 7 17.08 12.97 -8.34
N SER A 8 17.00 11.88 -9.10
CA SER A 8 16.01 10.81 -8.84
C SER A 8 16.15 10.21 -7.43
N ASN A 9 17.36 10.00 -6.93
CA ASN A 9 17.57 9.50 -5.57
C ASN A 9 17.16 10.50 -4.46
N LEU A 10 17.14 11.81 -4.74
CA LEU A 10 16.70 12.83 -3.78
C LEU A 10 15.17 12.93 -3.69
N ILE A 11 14.45 12.72 -4.80
CA ILE A 11 12.98 12.72 -4.85
C ILE A 11 12.35 11.36 -4.51
N TYR A 12 13.02 10.23 -4.79
CA TYR A 12 12.49 8.88 -4.54
C TYR A 12 13.05 8.19 -3.30
N GLY A 13 14.00 8.83 -2.59
CA GLY A 13 14.79 8.21 -1.53
C GLY A 13 15.79 7.19 -2.09
N SER A 14 16.80 6.82 -1.31
CA SER A 14 17.74 5.76 -1.71
C SER A 14 16.96 4.48 -2.03
N LEU A 15 16.87 4.14 -3.31
CA LEU A 15 16.25 2.90 -3.76
C LEU A 15 17.14 1.75 -3.30
N LYS A 16 16.78 1.11 -2.19
CA LYS A 16 17.37 -0.18 -1.84
C LYS A 16 17.05 -1.16 -2.97
N PRO A 17 18.04 -1.94 -3.44
CA PRO A 17 17.78 -3.05 -4.36
C PRO A 17 16.68 -3.95 -3.80
N ILE A 18 15.70 -4.28 -4.64
CA ILE A 18 14.62 -5.21 -4.28
C ILE A 18 15.11 -6.60 -4.63
N ASP A 19 15.68 -7.28 -3.63
CA ASP A 19 16.25 -8.62 -3.81
C ASP A 19 15.17 -9.71 -3.72
N ASN A 20 13.98 -9.37 -3.22
CA ASN A 20 12.83 -10.26 -3.08
C ASN A 20 11.52 -9.64 -3.60
N LYS A 21 10.74 -10.41 -4.37
CA LYS A 21 9.44 -9.99 -4.92
C LYS A 21 8.43 -9.62 -3.84
N GLU A 22 8.47 -10.27 -2.68
CA GLU A 22 7.55 -9.96 -1.59
C GLU A 22 7.77 -8.56 -1.00
N ASP A 23 8.98 -7.99 -1.15
CA ASP A 23 9.34 -6.69 -0.58
C ASP A 23 9.07 -5.52 -1.54
N ILE A 24 8.55 -5.77 -2.74
CA ILE A 24 8.30 -4.74 -3.77
C ILE A 24 7.48 -3.56 -3.22
N VAL A 25 6.52 -3.84 -2.34
CA VAL A 25 5.62 -2.82 -1.77
C VAL A 25 5.91 -2.47 -0.31
N ARG A 26 6.97 -3.03 0.28
CA ARG A 26 7.32 -2.79 1.67
C ARG A 26 7.56 -1.29 1.92
N SER A 27 6.98 -0.77 3.00
CA SER A 27 7.09 0.64 3.41
C SER A 27 6.55 1.65 2.39
N LYS A 28 5.72 1.21 1.43
CA LYS A 28 4.98 2.09 0.53
C LYS A 28 3.59 2.40 1.09
N ILE A 29 2.95 3.43 0.54
CA ILE A 29 1.55 3.76 0.82
C ILE A 29 0.75 3.45 -0.45
N ALA A 30 -0.28 2.60 -0.34
CA ALA A 30 -1.16 2.24 -1.44
C ALA A 30 -2.55 2.86 -1.24
N LEU A 31 -2.92 3.81 -2.12
CA LEU A 31 -4.28 4.34 -2.18
C LEU A 31 -5.14 3.44 -3.08
N LYS A 32 -6.17 2.81 -2.50
CA LYS A 32 -7.10 1.97 -3.23
C LYS A 32 -8.50 2.56 -3.31
N THR A 33 -8.91 2.90 -4.53
CA THR A 33 -10.31 3.16 -4.87
C THR A 33 -11.08 1.84 -4.93
N GLY A 34 -12.28 1.81 -4.34
CA GLY A 34 -13.07 0.58 -4.22
C GLY A 34 -12.49 -0.45 -3.24
N GLY A 35 -11.64 -0.04 -2.30
CA GLY A 35 -10.94 -0.94 -1.35
C GLY A 35 -11.82 -1.54 -0.25
N GLY A 36 -13.12 -1.23 -0.21
CA GLY A 36 -14.01 -1.64 0.88
C GLY A 36 -14.63 -3.04 0.75
N SER A 37 -14.58 -3.69 -0.42
CA SER A 37 -15.21 -5.01 -0.61
C SER A 37 -14.65 -5.78 -1.80
N GLY A 38 -14.95 -7.09 -1.86
CA GLY A 38 -14.64 -7.95 -3.00
C GLY A 38 -13.15 -7.91 -3.37
N ILE A 39 -12.86 -7.83 -4.67
CA ILE A 39 -11.48 -7.82 -5.19
C ILE A 39 -10.68 -6.63 -4.65
N GLY A 40 -11.30 -5.46 -4.48
CA GLY A 40 -10.61 -4.27 -3.99
C GLY A 40 -10.15 -4.41 -2.53
N LEU A 41 -10.94 -5.10 -1.71
CA LEU A 41 -10.55 -5.43 -0.33
C LEU A 41 -9.42 -6.45 -0.32
N GLU A 42 -9.51 -7.52 -1.11
CA GLU A 42 -8.46 -8.54 -1.15
C GLU A 42 -7.11 -7.95 -1.62
N ILE A 43 -7.13 -7.09 -2.64
CA ILE A 43 -5.92 -6.36 -3.07
C ILE A 43 -5.36 -5.52 -1.92
N SER A 44 -6.22 -4.84 -1.17
CA SER A 44 -5.80 -4.03 -0.02
C SER A 44 -5.16 -4.90 1.08
N THR A 45 -5.75 -6.06 1.35
CA THR A 45 -5.23 -7.05 2.31
C THR A 45 -3.85 -7.55 1.88
N GLN A 46 -3.69 -7.97 0.62
CA GLN A 46 -2.42 -8.48 0.10
C GLN A 46 -1.32 -7.42 0.15
N PHE A 47 -1.60 -6.18 -0.29
CA PHE A 47 -0.61 -5.09 -0.17
C PHE A 47 -0.20 -4.86 1.28
N GLY A 48 -1.15 -4.88 2.21
CA GLY A 48 -0.89 -4.70 3.64
C GLY A 48 -0.03 -5.81 4.23
N GLN A 49 -0.32 -7.07 3.88
CA GLN A 49 0.48 -8.23 4.31
C GLN A 49 1.93 -8.17 3.81
N HIS A 50 2.16 -7.55 2.64
CA HIS A 50 3.49 -7.31 2.08
C HIS A 50 4.13 -6.00 2.60
N GLY A 51 3.60 -5.42 3.67
CA GLY A 51 4.22 -4.31 4.39
C GLY A 51 3.92 -2.93 3.84
N ALA A 52 2.95 -2.78 2.94
CA ALA A 52 2.42 -1.48 2.57
C ALA A 52 1.49 -0.93 3.65
N SER A 53 1.47 0.39 3.84
CA SER A 53 0.34 1.07 4.49
C SER A 53 -0.76 1.30 3.45
N ILE A 54 -2.01 1.15 3.83
CA ILE A 54 -3.16 1.21 2.93
C ILE A 54 -3.97 2.48 3.21
N ALA A 55 -4.50 3.11 2.17
CA ALA A 55 -5.62 4.03 2.29
C ALA A 55 -6.74 3.53 1.39
N ILE A 56 -7.95 3.30 1.92
CA ILE A 56 -9.09 2.83 1.12
C ILE A 56 -10.14 3.92 0.95
N MET A 57 -10.75 3.96 -0.23
CA MET A 57 -11.83 4.89 -0.57
C MET A 57 -13.05 4.15 -1.11
N GLY A 58 -14.25 4.58 -0.71
CA GLY A 58 -15.52 4.09 -1.24
C GLY A 58 -16.70 4.96 -0.84
N ARG A 59 -17.88 4.68 -1.43
CA ARG A 59 -19.07 5.53 -1.29
C ARG A 59 -19.89 5.27 -0.02
N ARG A 60 -19.77 4.07 0.56
CA ARG A 60 -20.62 3.60 1.67
C ARG A 60 -19.80 3.49 2.94
N ASN A 61 -20.04 4.39 3.91
CA ASN A 61 -19.26 4.45 5.15
C ASN A 61 -19.26 3.10 5.89
N GLN A 62 -20.42 2.49 6.14
CA GLN A 62 -20.52 1.19 6.78
C GLN A 62 -19.67 0.07 6.15
N VAL A 63 -19.47 0.10 4.82
CA VAL A 63 -18.62 -0.87 4.12
C VAL A 63 -17.14 -0.53 4.33
N ILE A 64 -16.79 0.76 4.31
CA ILE A 64 -15.43 1.23 4.59
C ILE A 64 -15.04 0.96 6.05
N ASP A 65 -15.92 1.22 7.01
CA ASP A 65 -15.65 0.99 8.44
C ASP A 65 -15.43 -0.51 8.73
N SER A 66 -16.24 -1.38 8.12
CA SER A 66 -16.06 -2.83 8.18
C SER A 66 -14.72 -3.26 7.57
N ALA A 67 -14.36 -2.71 6.41
CA ALA A 67 -13.10 -3.01 5.74
C ALA A 67 -11.87 -2.53 6.55
N VAL A 68 -11.92 -1.31 7.10
CA VAL A 68 -10.88 -0.78 7.99
C VAL A 68 -10.68 -1.69 9.20
N SER A 69 -11.78 -2.14 9.82
CA SER A 69 -11.72 -3.05 10.96
C SER A 69 -11.09 -4.39 10.59
N ALA A 70 -11.48 -4.98 9.45
CA ALA A 70 -10.92 -6.23 8.95
C ALA A 70 -9.43 -6.11 8.58
N LEU A 71 -9.00 -5.01 7.96
CA LEU A 71 -7.59 -4.79 7.65
C LEU A 71 -6.76 -4.62 8.94
N LYS A 72 -7.27 -3.85 9.91
CA LYS A 72 -6.62 -3.69 11.23
C LYS A 72 -6.51 -5.00 11.99
N SER A 73 -7.49 -5.90 11.91
CA SER A 73 -7.39 -7.21 12.56
C SER A 73 -6.30 -8.12 11.97
N HIS A 74 -5.85 -7.84 10.74
CA HIS A 74 -4.68 -8.49 10.14
C HIS A 74 -3.35 -7.77 10.47
N GLY A 75 -3.37 -6.76 11.34
CA GLY A 75 -2.18 -5.96 11.68
C GLY A 75 -1.76 -4.97 10.59
N ILE A 76 -2.62 -4.73 9.59
CA ILE A 76 -2.32 -3.82 8.49
C ILE A 76 -2.52 -2.37 8.94
N LYS A 77 -1.56 -1.51 8.60
CA LYS A 77 -1.68 -0.06 8.80
C LYS A 77 -2.59 0.51 7.72
N VAL A 78 -3.83 0.85 8.10
CA VAL A 78 -4.86 1.47 7.27
C VAL A 78 -5.43 2.72 7.93
#